data_AF-A0A1W9SD34-F1
#
_entry.id   AF-A0A1W9SD34-F1
#
_cell.length_a   1.000
_cell.length_b   1.000
_cell.length_c   1.000
_cell.angle_alpha   90.00
_cell.angle_beta   90.00
_cell.angle_gamma   90.00
#
_symmetry.space_group_name_H-M   'P 1'
#
loop_
_entity.id
_entity.type
_entity.pdbx_description
1 polymer ?
#
loop_
_entity_poly.entity_id
_entity_poly.type
_entity_poly.pdbx_seq_one_letter_code
_entity_poly.pdbx_strand_id
1 'polypeptide(L)'
;MKPNKEKERLEIAEIQNETDFKKEGLVYVFVIEGKILKIGHTIKNIKKRIQSYNCGKTEYRIAGTNSTTNYFILQSILNINKVVNVYAFFPQQPVYEIFGEKFSDSFPPSKRAEKIILTSLEKKPIGCSQK
;
A
#
# COMPACT_ATOMS: atom_id res chain seq x y z
N MET A 1 9.08 -10.72 -3.53
CA MET A 1 9.70 -9.96 -2.41
C MET A 1 10.47 -10.92 -1.51
N LYS A 2 11.57 -10.45 -0.91
CA LYS A 2 12.47 -11.24 -0.07
C LYS A 2 12.49 -10.69 1.36
N PRO A 3 12.34 -11.52 2.40
CA PRO A 3 12.48 -11.07 3.77
C PRO A 3 13.94 -10.73 4.10
N ASN A 4 14.17 -9.62 4.81
CA ASN A 4 15.45 -9.23 5.38
C ASN A 4 15.25 -9.07 6.90
N LYS A 5 15.65 -10.11 7.66
CA LYS A 5 15.49 -10.16 9.12
C LYS A 5 16.35 -9.12 9.84
N GLU A 6 17.60 -8.93 9.40
CA GLU A 6 18.54 -7.99 10.02
C GLU A 6 18.03 -6.55 9.99
N LYS A 7 17.40 -6.16 8.88
CA LYS A 7 16.82 -4.81 8.70
C LYS A 7 15.34 -4.73 9.08
N GLU A 8 14.76 -5.83 9.57
CA GLU A 8 13.33 -5.99 9.87
C GLU A 8 12.43 -5.43 8.75
N ARG A 9 12.65 -5.88 7.50
CA ARG A 9 11.91 -5.36 6.34
C ARG A 9 11.77 -6.37 5.20
N LEU A 10 10.84 -6.09 4.30
CA LEU A 10 10.69 -6.78 3.02
C LEU A 10 11.38 -5.99 1.92
N GLU A 11 12.18 -6.69 1.12
CA GLU A 11 12.89 -6.15 -0.03
C GLU A 11 12.24 -6.62 -1.34
N ILE A 12 12.28 -5.75 -2.35
CA ILE A 12 11.78 -6.05 -3.68
C ILE A 12 12.94 -6.65 -4.45
N ALA A 13 12.92 -7.97 -4.64
CA ALA A 13 14.02 -8.73 -5.22
C ALA A 13 14.05 -8.66 -6.74
N GLU A 14 12.87 -8.77 -7.37
CA GLU A 14 12.73 -8.81 -8.82
C GLU A 14 11.41 -8.14 -9.23
N ILE A 15 11.43 -7.44 -10.35
CA ILE A 15 10.29 -6.78 -10.97
C ILE A 15 10.15 -7.38 -12.38
N GLN A 16 9.06 -8.11 -12.62
CA GLN A 16 8.81 -8.73 -13.92
C GLN A 16 8.24 -7.74 -14.95
N ASN A 17 7.51 -6.72 -14.48
CA ASN A 17 6.91 -5.71 -15.34
C ASN A 17 7.04 -4.32 -14.68
N GLU A 18 7.95 -3.51 -15.20
CA GLU A 18 8.24 -2.15 -14.72
C GLU A 18 7.04 -1.20 -14.88
N THR A 19 6.24 -1.37 -15.93
CA THR A 19 5.06 -0.53 -16.19
C THR A 19 4.01 -0.78 -15.12
N ASP A 20 3.68 -2.05 -14.86
CA ASP A 20 2.70 -2.43 -13.84
C ASP A 20 3.19 -2.12 -12.43
N PHE A 21 4.49 -2.21 -12.18
CA PHE A 21 5.07 -1.87 -10.88
C PHE A 21 4.83 -0.40 -10.48
N LYS A 22 4.70 0.49 -11.46
CA LYS A 22 4.41 1.92 -11.25
C LYS A 22 2.91 2.24 -11.20
N LYS A 23 2.05 1.38 -11.76
CA LYS A 23 0.59 1.59 -11.78
C LYS A 23 -0.01 1.67 -10.37
N GLU A 24 -0.95 2.59 -10.21
CA GLU A 24 -1.74 2.75 -8.99
C GLU A 24 -3.08 2.03 -9.12
N GLY A 25 -3.70 1.67 -7.98
CA GLY A 25 -4.99 0.97 -7.97
C GLY A 25 -4.87 -0.49 -8.38
N LEU A 26 -4.58 -1.36 -7.42
CA LEU A 26 -4.49 -2.79 -7.66
C LEU A 26 -5.08 -3.62 -6.54
N VAL A 27 -5.55 -4.82 -6.91
CA VAL A 27 -5.76 -5.96 -6.02
C VAL A 27 -4.51 -6.84 -6.14
N TYR A 28 -3.95 -7.28 -5.01
CA TYR A 28 -2.78 -8.13 -4.97
C TYR A 28 -3.00 -9.39 -4.16
N VAL A 29 -2.24 -10.44 -4.51
CA VAL A 29 -2.19 -11.72 -3.82
C VAL A 29 -0.76 -12.03 -3.43
N PHE A 30 -0.52 -12.30 -2.15
CA PHE A 30 0.75 -12.78 -1.64
C PHE A 30 0.72 -14.31 -1.60
N VAL A 31 1.69 -14.94 -2.26
CA VAL A 31 1.81 -16.40 -2.34
C VAL A 31 3.18 -16.84 -1.84
N ILE A 32 3.20 -17.83 -0.95
CA ILE A 32 4.42 -18.46 -0.43
C ILE A 32 4.33 -19.95 -0.68
N GLU A 33 5.30 -20.53 -1.37
CA GLU A 33 5.36 -21.97 -1.67
C GLU A 33 4.04 -22.52 -2.24
N GLY A 34 3.46 -21.79 -3.19
CA GLY A 34 2.19 -22.15 -3.85
C GLY A 34 0.92 -21.91 -3.03
N LYS A 35 1.02 -21.45 -1.77
CA LYS A 35 -0.12 -21.18 -0.90
C LYS A 35 -0.42 -19.68 -0.82
N ILE A 36 -1.71 -19.33 -0.89
CA ILE A 36 -2.16 -17.95 -0.73
C ILE A 36 -2.06 -17.57 0.75
N LEU A 37 -1.22 -16.56 1.04
CA LEU A 37 -1.11 -15.98 2.38
C LEU A 37 -2.17 -14.90 2.60
N LYS A 38 -2.34 -14.00 1.63
CA LYS A 38 -3.22 -12.85 1.75
C LYS A 38 -3.67 -12.32 0.38
N ILE A 39 -4.93 -11.91 0.33
CA ILE A 39 -5.47 -11.03 -0.70
C ILE A 39 -5.65 -9.64 -0.08
N GLY A 40 -5.32 -8.59 -0.84
CA GLY A 40 -5.48 -7.21 -0.42
C GLY A 40 -5.59 -6.27 -1.61
N HIS A 41 -5.81 -5.00 -1.33
CA HIS A 41 -5.85 -3.97 -2.36
C HIS A 41 -5.11 -2.71 -1.90
N THR A 42 -4.80 -1.82 -2.84
CA THR A 42 -4.20 -0.52 -2.56
C THR A 42 -4.59 0.47 -3.66
N ILE A 43 -4.94 1.69 -3.27
CA ILE A 43 -5.10 2.80 -4.23
C ILE A 43 -3.75 3.33 -4.72
N LYS A 44 -2.65 3.02 -4.04
CA LYS A 44 -1.28 3.32 -4.46
C LYS A 44 -0.65 2.15 -5.19
N ASN A 45 0.53 2.34 -5.78
CA ASN A 45 1.30 1.23 -6.35
C ASN A 45 1.82 0.24 -5.31
N ILE A 46 2.26 -0.94 -5.78
CA ILE A 46 2.70 -2.04 -4.91
C ILE A 46 3.94 -1.68 -4.09
N LYS A 47 4.86 -0.86 -4.63
CA LYS A 47 6.04 -0.37 -3.91
C LYS A 47 5.66 0.38 -2.64
N LYS A 48 4.74 1.36 -2.74
CA LYS A 48 4.23 2.12 -1.59
C LYS A 48 3.49 1.20 -0.60
N ARG A 49 2.79 0.17 -1.10
CA ARG A 49 2.11 -0.78 -0.22
C ARG A 49 3.08 -1.67 0.56
N ILE A 50 4.15 -2.15 -0.07
CA ILE A 50 5.24 -2.87 0.61
C ILE A 50 5.94 -1.96 1.62
N GLN A 51 6.19 -0.70 1.28
CA GLN A 51 6.74 0.28 2.22
C GLN A 51 5.84 0.45 3.46
N SER A 52 4.51 0.49 3.27
CA SER A 52 3.56 0.52 4.39
C SER A 52 3.66 -0.74 5.27
N TYR A 53 3.75 -1.94 4.67
CA TYR A 53 3.99 -3.16 5.42
C TYR A 53 5.31 -3.15 6.20
N ASN A 54 6.36 -2.52 5.66
CA ASN A 54 7.64 -2.33 6.35
C ASN A 54 7.56 -1.41 7.58
N CYS A 55 6.43 -0.72 7.84
CA CYS A 55 6.15 -0.08 9.13
C CYS A 55 5.70 -1.09 10.20
N GLY A 56 5.53 -2.37 9.87
CA GLY A 56 5.16 -3.45 10.79
C GLY A 56 6.26 -3.88 11.76
N LYS A 57 7.21 -2.99 12.08
CA LYS A 57 8.32 -3.26 12.98
C LYS A 57 7.87 -3.44 14.42
N THR A 58 8.63 -4.22 15.18
CA THR A 58 8.36 -4.48 16.60
C THR A 58 8.43 -3.21 17.44
N GLU A 59 9.43 -2.36 17.18
CA GLU A 59 9.56 -1.04 17.81
C GLU A 59 8.29 -0.20 17.63
N TYR A 60 7.78 -0.07 16.40
CA TYR A 60 6.57 0.72 16.11
C TYR A 60 5.30 0.08 16.67
N ARG A 61 5.29 -1.24 16.87
CA ARG A 61 4.17 -1.95 17.50
C ARG A 61 4.11 -1.67 19.00
N ILE A 62 5.26 -1.64 19.67
CA ILE A 62 5.41 -1.29 21.08
C ILE A 62 5.01 0.18 21.28
N ALA A 63 5.45 1.08 20.40
CA ALA A 63 5.07 2.49 20.42
C ALA A 63 3.59 2.74 20.04
N GLY A 64 2.89 1.75 19.50
CA GLY A 64 1.47 1.88 19.11
C GLY A 64 1.23 2.73 17.85
N THR A 65 2.25 2.96 17.02
CA THR A 65 2.18 3.88 15.86
C THR A 65 1.95 3.17 14.53
N ASN A 66 1.94 1.84 14.50
CA ASN A 66 1.66 1.05 13.30
C ASN A 66 0.29 0.36 13.36
N SER A 67 -0.15 -0.16 12.21
CA SER A 67 -1.36 -0.99 12.16
C SER A 67 -1.04 -2.43 12.56
N THR A 68 -1.98 -3.07 13.27
CA THR A 68 -1.90 -4.48 13.65
C THR A 68 -1.74 -5.39 12.43
N THR A 69 -2.41 -5.05 11.32
CA THR A 69 -2.27 -5.76 10.03
C THR A 69 -0.83 -5.70 9.51
N ASN A 70 -0.21 -4.52 9.51
CA ASN A 70 1.14 -4.38 8.96
C ASN A 70 2.15 -5.13 9.84
N TYR A 71 2.01 -5.04 11.16
CA TYR A 71 2.82 -5.81 12.10
C TYR A 71 2.69 -7.32 11.85
N PHE A 72 1.47 -7.84 11.85
CA PHE A 72 1.22 -9.27 11.65
C PHE A 72 1.81 -9.78 10.33
N ILE A 73 1.58 -9.07 9.22
CA ILE A 73 2.08 -9.49 7.91
C ILE A 73 3.60 -9.43 7.83
N LEU A 74 4.22 -8.34 8.29
CA LEU A 74 5.69 -8.22 8.24
C LEU A 74 6.35 -9.32 9.09
N GLN A 75 5.94 -9.46 10.35
CA GLN A 75 6.54 -10.42 11.27
C GLN A 75 6.29 -11.86 10.81
N SER A 76 5.11 -12.18 10.27
CA SER A 76 4.82 -13.51 9.73
C SER A 76 5.73 -13.84 8.55
N ILE A 77 5.89 -12.93 7.59
CA ILE A 77 6.75 -13.16 6.42
C ILE A 77 8.22 -13.28 6.84
N LEU A 78 8.68 -12.43 7.76
CA LEU A 78 10.04 -12.52 8.30
C LEU A 78 10.26 -13.87 9.00
N ASN A 79 9.33 -14.33 9.83
CA ASN A 79 9.45 -15.60 10.55
C ASN A 79 9.45 -16.81 9.60
N ILE A 80 8.54 -16.84 8.61
CA ILE A 80 8.51 -17.88 7.57
C ILE A 80 9.82 -17.87 6.77
N ASN A 81 10.40 -16.70 6.53
CA ASN A 81 11.70 -16.52 5.89
C ASN A 81 11.80 -17.14 4.48
N LYS A 82 10.71 -17.09 3.71
CA LYS A 82 10.64 -17.55 2.32
C LYS A 82 10.36 -16.39 1.38
N VAL A 83 10.72 -16.56 0.11
CA VAL A 83 10.36 -15.61 -0.94
C VAL A 83 8.84 -15.59 -1.10
N VAL A 84 8.27 -14.39 -1.22
CA VAL A 84 6.84 -14.20 -1.45
C VAL A 84 6.62 -13.70 -2.87
N ASN A 85 5.84 -14.45 -3.63
CA ASN A 85 5.39 -14.04 -4.96
C ASN A 85 4.20 -13.09 -4.83
N VAL A 86 4.19 -12.04 -5.64
CA VAL A 86 3.13 -11.02 -5.63
C VAL A 86 2.48 -10.99 -6.99
N TYR A 87 1.23 -11.44 -7.05
CA TYR A 87 0.39 -11.34 -8.23
C TYR A 87 -0.50 -10.11 -8.09
N ALA A 88 -0.76 -9.43 -9.18
CA ALA A 88 -1.55 -8.20 -9.19
C ALA A 88 -2.61 -8.22 -10.30
N PHE A 89 -3.77 -7.66 -9.99
CA PHE A 89 -4.83 -7.33 -10.93
C PHE A 89 -5.13 -5.83 -10.84
N PHE A 90 -5.17 -5.17 -12.00
CA PHE A 90 -5.41 -3.73 -12.11
C PHE A 90 -6.81 -3.50 -12.69
N PRO A 91 -7.82 -3.18 -11.86
CA PRO A 91 -9.16 -2.90 -12.34
C PRO A 91 -9.19 -1.64 -13.22
N GLN A 92 -10.15 -1.58 -14.14
CA GLN A 92 -10.44 -0.34 -14.86
C GLN A 92 -10.89 0.74 -13.88
N GLN A 93 -10.37 1.96 -14.06
CA GLN A 93 -10.69 3.09 -13.20
C GLN A 93 -11.95 3.80 -13.71
N PRO A 94 -13.01 3.94 -12.89
CA PRO A 94 -14.22 4.63 -13.32
C PRO A 94 -13.93 6.10 -13.61
N VAL A 95 -14.73 6.69 -14.49
CA VAL A 95 -14.73 8.15 -14.71
C VAL A 95 -15.78 8.77 -13.79
N TYR A 96 -15.41 9.79 -13.04
CA TYR A 96 -16.31 10.51 -12.14
C TYR A 96 -15.99 12.01 -12.13
N GLU A 97 -16.93 12.83 -11.67
CA GLU A 97 -16.81 14.28 -11.66
C GLU A 97 -16.91 14.85 -10.25
N ILE A 98 -16.03 15.78 -9.90
CA ILE A 98 -16.01 16.48 -8.60
C ILE A 98 -15.71 17.95 -8.89
N PHE A 99 -16.56 18.86 -8.40
CA PHE A 99 -16.44 20.31 -8.60
C PHE A 99 -16.27 20.75 -10.07
N GLY A 100 -16.89 20.03 -11.01
CA GLY A 100 -16.80 20.31 -12.46
C GLY A 100 -15.58 19.71 -13.15
N GLU A 101 -14.64 19.09 -12.42
CA GLU A 101 -13.48 18.41 -12.99
C GLU A 101 -13.71 16.90 -13.08
N LYS A 102 -13.36 16.31 -14.22
CA LYS A 102 -13.46 14.85 -14.46
C LYS A 102 -12.16 14.14 -14.09
N PHE A 103 -12.30 13.05 -13.35
CA PHE A 103 -11.19 12.20 -12.90
C PHE A 103 -11.38 10.76 -13.36
N SER A 104 -10.28 10.08 -13.62
CA SER A 104 -10.21 8.63 -13.79
C SER A 104 -8.92 8.14 -13.14
N ASP A 105 -9.04 7.68 -11.90
CA ASP A 105 -7.91 7.28 -11.06
C ASP A 105 -8.34 6.24 -10.01
N SER A 106 -7.36 5.78 -9.22
CA SER A 106 -7.53 4.75 -8.20
C SER A 106 -8.17 5.22 -6.89
N PHE A 107 -8.49 6.50 -6.75
CA PHE A 107 -9.00 7.04 -5.50
C PHE A 107 -10.53 6.90 -5.46
N PRO A 108 -11.10 6.61 -4.28
CA PRO A 108 -12.54 6.77 -4.11
C PRO A 108 -12.88 8.27 -4.21
N PRO A 109 -14.06 8.64 -4.79
CA PRO A 109 -14.44 10.03 -5.00
C PRO A 109 -14.38 10.90 -3.73
N SER A 110 -14.77 10.35 -2.59
CA SER A 110 -14.70 11.06 -1.30
C SER A 110 -13.29 11.47 -0.90
N LYS A 111 -12.29 10.58 -1.10
CA LYS A 111 -10.89 10.87 -0.80
C LYS A 111 -10.27 11.83 -1.82
N ARG A 112 -10.74 11.80 -3.07
CA ARG A 112 -10.35 12.77 -4.09
C ARG A 112 -10.87 14.16 -3.73
N ALA A 113 -12.14 14.29 -3.35
CA ALA A 113 -12.74 15.53 -2.88
C ALA A 113 -12.03 16.09 -1.65
N GLU A 114 -11.79 15.25 -0.63
CA GLU A 114 -11.03 15.62 0.58
C GLU A 114 -9.68 16.23 0.20
N LYS A 115 -8.94 15.56 -0.68
CA LYS A 115 -7.63 16.04 -1.15
C LYS A 115 -7.72 17.39 -1.86
N ILE A 116 -8.71 17.59 -2.74
CA ILE A 116 -8.90 18.86 -3.46
C ILE A 116 -9.14 19.98 -2.45
N ILE A 117 -10.08 19.78 -1.51
CA ILE A 117 -10.43 20.75 -0.48
C ILE A 117 -9.21 21.07 0.41
N LEU A 118 -8.52 20.05 0.95
CA LEU A 118 -7.36 20.26 1.81
C LEU A 118 -6.19 20.94 1.08
N THR A 119 -6.08 20.77 -0.23
CA THR A 119 -5.03 21.41 -1.04
C THR A 119 -5.38 22.86 -1.37
N SER A 120 -6.67 23.22 -1.47
CA SER A 120 -7.11 24.59 -1.73
C SER A 120 -7.09 25.50 -0.49
N LEU A 121 -7.00 24.93 0.72
CA LEU A 121 -6.89 25.71 1.96
C LEU A 121 -5.47 26.29 2.12
N GLU A 122 -5.39 27.58 2.47
CA GLU A 122 -4.11 28.26 2.76
C GLU A 122 -3.37 27.60 3.94
N LYS A 123 -4.12 27.16 4.96
CA LYS A 123 -3.61 26.45 6.14
C LYS A 123 -4.47 25.23 6.44
N LYS A 124 -3.82 24.14 6.87
CA LYS A 124 -4.53 22.93 7.27
C LYS A 124 -5.31 23.14 8.57
N PRO A 125 -6.47 22.49 8.74
CA PRO A 125 -7.12 22.40 10.04
C PRO A 125 -6.19 21.79 11.09
N ILE A 126 -6.34 22.22 12.35
CA ILE A 126 -5.45 21.84 13.46
C ILE A 126 -5.34 20.31 13.67
N GLY A 127 -6.39 19.55 13.36
CA GLY A 127 -6.40 18.09 13.48
C GLY A 127 -5.82 17.34 12.26
N CYS A 128 -5.43 18.04 11.19
CA CYS A 128 -5.02 17.41 9.93
C CYS A 128 -3.50 17.45 9.74
N SER A 129 -2.85 16.29 9.76
CA SER A 129 -1.42 16.16 9.45
C SER A 129 -1.15 15.80 7.98
N GLN A 130 -2.05 15.06 7.32
CA GLN A 130 -1.90 14.58 5.94
C GLN A 130 -2.51 15.57 4.91
N LYS A 131 -2.23 15.38 3.61
CA LYS A 131 -2.82 16.13 2.48
C LYS A 131 -3.54 15.16 1.55
#